data_AF-A0A520DRE2-F1
#
_entry.id   AF-A0A520DRE2-F1
#
_cell.length_a   1.000
_cell.length_b   1.000
_cell.length_c   1.000
_cell.angle_alpha   90.00
_cell.angle_beta   90.00
_cell.angle_gamma   90.00
#
_symmetry.space_group_name_H-M   'P 1'
#
loop_
_entity.id
_entity.type
_entity.pdbx_description
1 polymer ?
#
loop_
_entity_poly.entity_id
_entity_poly.type
_entity_poly.pdbx_seq_one_letter_code
_entity_poly.pdbx_strand_id
1 'polypeptide(L)'
;MKIAYISTYPPRECGLATFNCNLIKAINANFDQPILETSMVIAMNNSDDVAEYDYPKEVKFIIRQNNQDDYIAAANFINESDVDACILQHEFGIYGGESGIYVLPFINQIEKPIISILHTILNTPTYLQKSIIKEIAKRSAKIVVMSNKAVGFLEDIYQIAKEKIQVIEHGVPDLEAPAVNPIKSLPELRDKKILLTFGLISRNKGLETVVKALPKIVSHHPNAVYVVLGNTHPGVVKDSGEEYRDYLKQLASDLNVSDHLIFMNKFVVEEELIDYLTAADIYVTPYFNEAQITSGTLSYAVGAGAAVVSTPYWHAQELLDNNRGRLFNFKDDLGLAEIVNQLLDNPEKLKALKRNAYEYGLQIRWPKIGKLFIDVVKKTAKKSDSSEKFLKQIIDKSLIPEFDLAYVKRLTDDTGIFQHAKYGIPNRKEGYCIDDNSRALIMALMAYQENKNPEALNLLPIYMSYIHDLQLENGNFRNFTSFSRQFLDEEGSDDSFGRTVWALGYLIHTAPNRSYAEFGYE
;
A
#
# COMPACT_ATOMS: atom_id res chain seq x y z
N MET A 1 -4.80 -28.01 13.13
CA MET A 1 -5.04 -26.55 13.13
C MET A 1 -4.92 -26.10 11.70
N LYS A 2 -5.97 -25.47 11.15
CA LYS A 2 -6.03 -25.03 9.76
C LYS A 2 -6.25 -23.52 9.69
N ILE A 3 -5.45 -22.83 8.89
CA ILE A 3 -5.48 -21.36 8.79
C ILE A 3 -5.87 -20.93 7.38
N ALA A 4 -6.78 -19.98 7.27
CA ALA A 4 -7.04 -19.26 6.02
C ALA A 4 -6.15 -18.00 5.91
N TYR A 5 -5.50 -17.80 4.77
CA TYR A 5 -4.62 -16.66 4.50
C TYR A 5 -5.23 -15.80 3.40
N ILE A 6 -5.49 -14.53 3.69
CA ILE A 6 -6.14 -13.59 2.77
C ILE A 6 -5.12 -12.52 2.39
N SER A 7 -4.65 -12.56 1.14
CA SER A 7 -3.55 -11.72 0.64
C SER A 7 -3.38 -11.87 -0.87
N THR A 8 -2.50 -11.08 -1.48
CA THR A 8 -1.83 -11.46 -2.73
C THR A 8 -0.99 -12.74 -2.53
N TYR A 9 -0.82 -13.53 -3.59
CA TYR A 9 -0.06 -14.78 -3.58
C TYR A 9 0.63 -15.04 -4.94
N PRO A 10 1.75 -15.79 -5.01
CA PRO A 10 2.36 -16.20 -6.29
C PRO A 10 1.35 -17.00 -7.14
N PRO A 11 1.37 -16.86 -8.48
CA PRO A 11 2.44 -16.30 -9.31
C PRO A 11 2.43 -14.77 -9.48
N ARG A 12 1.50 -14.04 -8.84
CA ARG A 12 1.54 -12.56 -8.84
C ARG A 12 2.83 -12.05 -8.20
N GLU A 13 3.69 -11.42 -9.01
CA GLU A 13 4.98 -10.88 -8.56
C GLU A 13 4.79 -9.59 -7.76
N CYS A 14 4.75 -9.70 -6.43
CA CYS A 14 4.80 -8.56 -5.52
C CYS A 14 5.35 -8.96 -4.15
N GLY A 15 5.88 -7.98 -3.40
CA GLY A 15 6.50 -8.25 -2.10
C GLY A 15 5.58 -8.91 -1.07
N LEU A 16 4.28 -8.57 -1.09
CA LEU A 16 3.28 -9.17 -0.20
C LEU A 16 2.94 -10.61 -0.57
N ALA A 17 2.94 -10.95 -1.86
CA ALA A 17 2.78 -12.33 -2.31
C ALA A 17 3.94 -13.21 -1.80
N THR A 18 5.17 -12.73 -1.93
CA THR A 18 6.36 -13.40 -1.38
C THR A 18 6.29 -13.51 0.14
N PHE A 19 5.96 -12.42 0.84
CA PHE A 19 5.80 -12.42 2.30
C PHE A 19 4.77 -13.46 2.76
N ASN A 20 3.58 -13.48 2.12
CA ASN A 20 2.52 -14.40 2.50
C ASN A 20 2.91 -15.86 2.25
N CYS A 21 3.54 -16.16 1.11
CA CYS A 21 4.07 -17.50 0.82
C CYS A 21 5.11 -17.95 1.86
N ASN A 22 6.05 -17.07 2.22
CA ASN A 22 7.07 -17.38 3.20
C ASN A 22 6.48 -17.54 4.61
N LEU A 23 5.48 -16.74 4.98
CA LEU A 23 4.78 -16.90 6.25
C LEU A 23 4.03 -18.24 6.33
N ILE A 24 3.35 -18.66 5.25
CA ILE A 24 2.67 -19.96 5.21
C ILE A 24 3.68 -21.09 5.38
N LYS A 25 4.80 -21.06 4.65
CA LYS A 25 5.88 -22.06 4.79
C LYS A 25 6.47 -22.06 6.20
N ALA A 26 6.70 -20.89 6.78
CA ALA A 26 7.23 -20.72 8.13
C ALA A 26 6.32 -21.33 9.19
N ILE A 27 5.01 -21.07 9.10
CA ILE A 27 4.01 -21.65 9.99
C ILE A 27 3.94 -23.16 9.74
N ASN A 28 3.90 -23.62 8.48
CA ASN A 28 3.83 -25.04 8.17
C ASN A 28 5.04 -25.84 8.61
N ALA A 29 6.24 -25.26 8.63
CA ALA A 29 7.47 -25.91 9.10
C ALA A 29 7.41 -26.36 10.58
N ASN A 30 6.39 -25.92 11.32
CA ASN A 30 6.13 -26.32 12.70
C ASN A 30 5.05 -27.43 12.81
N PHE A 31 4.57 -27.97 11.69
CA PHE A 31 3.60 -29.06 11.60
C PHE A 31 4.18 -30.22 10.77
N ASP A 32 3.77 -31.45 11.11
CA ASP A 32 4.15 -32.65 10.34
C ASP A 32 3.27 -32.84 9.09
N GLN A 33 2.13 -32.16 9.03
CA GLN A 33 1.19 -32.23 7.91
C GLN A 33 1.64 -31.37 6.71
N PRO A 34 1.28 -31.75 5.48
CA PRO A 34 1.54 -30.92 4.30
C PRO A 34 0.73 -29.62 4.33
N ILE A 35 1.24 -28.59 3.64
CA ILE A 35 0.60 -27.26 3.53
C ILE A 35 -0.88 -27.36 3.13
N LEU A 36 -1.23 -28.28 2.22
CA LEU A 36 -2.59 -28.46 1.72
C LEU A 36 -3.60 -28.90 2.80
N GLU A 37 -3.13 -29.48 3.90
CA GLU A 37 -3.96 -29.91 5.03
C GLU A 37 -4.04 -28.84 6.13
N THR A 38 -3.02 -27.98 6.25
CA THR A 38 -2.91 -26.97 7.32
C THR A 38 -3.28 -25.57 6.88
N SER A 39 -3.33 -25.30 5.57
CA SER A 39 -3.40 -23.97 5.01
C SER A 39 -4.41 -23.88 3.86
N MET A 40 -5.15 -22.78 3.84
CA MET A 40 -6.06 -22.39 2.78
C MET A 40 -5.71 -20.97 2.34
N VAL A 41 -5.48 -20.74 1.05
CA VAL A 41 -5.18 -19.39 0.55
C VAL A 41 -6.39 -18.82 -0.19
N ILE A 42 -6.70 -17.57 0.12
CA ILE A 42 -7.71 -16.73 -0.54
C ILE A 42 -6.92 -15.61 -1.24
N ALA A 43 -6.74 -15.76 -2.55
CA ALA A 43 -5.82 -14.93 -3.32
C ALA A 43 -6.51 -13.66 -3.84
N MET A 44 -5.90 -12.50 -3.59
CA MET A 44 -6.30 -11.23 -4.20
C MET A 44 -5.76 -11.12 -5.62
N ASN A 45 -6.66 -11.08 -6.60
CA ASN A 45 -6.35 -10.97 -8.03
C ASN A 45 -6.60 -9.54 -8.54
N ASN A 46 -5.62 -8.93 -9.19
CA ASN A 46 -5.72 -7.58 -9.74
C ASN A 46 -6.40 -7.54 -11.12
N SER A 47 -6.67 -8.68 -11.74
CA SER A 47 -7.47 -8.79 -12.95
C SER A 47 -8.87 -9.32 -12.65
N ASP A 48 -9.82 -8.93 -13.50
CA ASP A 48 -11.16 -9.50 -13.51
C ASP A 48 -11.19 -10.87 -14.18
N ASP A 49 -10.15 -11.23 -14.95
CA ASP A 49 -9.94 -12.58 -15.47
C ASP A 49 -9.29 -13.46 -14.39
N VAL A 50 -10.07 -14.37 -13.83
CA VAL A 50 -9.60 -15.34 -12.82
C VAL A 50 -8.61 -16.36 -13.37
N ALA A 51 -8.51 -16.50 -14.70
CA ALA A 51 -7.57 -17.39 -15.36
C ALA A 51 -6.22 -16.73 -15.69
N GLU A 52 -6.04 -15.43 -15.41
CA GLU A 52 -4.78 -14.71 -15.66
C GLU A 52 -3.59 -15.37 -14.96
N TYR A 53 -3.80 -15.83 -13.72
CA TYR A 53 -2.78 -16.47 -12.91
C TYR A 53 -3.07 -17.96 -12.71
N ASP A 54 -2.07 -18.80 -13.02
CA ASP A 54 -2.09 -20.22 -12.68
C ASP A 54 -1.72 -20.41 -11.20
N TYR A 55 -2.71 -20.23 -10.33
CA TYR A 55 -2.54 -20.37 -8.89
C TYR A 55 -2.35 -21.83 -8.46
N PRO A 56 -1.47 -22.10 -7.46
CA PRO A 56 -1.24 -23.46 -6.98
C PRO A 56 -2.41 -23.96 -6.11
N LYS A 57 -2.42 -25.28 -5.84
CA LYS A 57 -3.57 -26.00 -5.25
C LYS A 57 -3.94 -25.54 -3.83
N GLU A 58 -3.05 -24.88 -3.10
CA GLU A 58 -3.37 -24.28 -1.80
C GLU A 58 -4.27 -23.05 -1.91
N VAL A 59 -4.35 -22.41 -3.09
CA VAL A 59 -5.34 -21.35 -3.37
C VAL A 59 -6.69 -22.00 -3.61
N LYS A 60 -7.64 -21.70 -2.72
CA LYS A 60 -9.00 -22.29 -2.74
C LYS A 60 -10.06 -21.31 -3.20
N PHE A 61 -9.77 -20.02 -3.17
CA PHE A 61 -10.68 -18.98 -3.61
C PHE A 61 -9.88 -17.80 -4.15
N ILE A 62 -10.43 -17.12 -5.16
CA ILE A 62 -9.85 -15.93 -5.77
C ILE A 62 -10.83 -14.78 -5.57
N ILE A 63 -10.35 -13.67 -5.05
CA ILE A 63 -11.10 -12.41 -4.97
C ILE A 63 -10.60 -11.50 -6.07
N ARG A 64 -11.45 -11.17 -7.04
CA ARG A 64 -11.14 -10.11 -8.01
C ARG A 64 -11.18 -8.78 -7.26
N GLN A 65 -10.09 -8.04 -7.32
CA GLN A 65 -9.85 -6.87 -6.48
C GLN A 65 -11.00 -5.87 -6.54
N ASN A 66 -11.55 -5.62 -7.73
CA ASN A 66 -12.60 -4.62 -7.96
C ASN A 66 -14.03 -5.19 -7.93
N ASN A 67 -14.21 -6.48 -7.59
CA ASN A 67 -15.52 -7.10 -7.46
C ASN A 67 -15.91 -7.24 -5.98
N GLN A 68 -16.92 -6.50 -5.53
CA GLN A 68 -17.31 -6.50 -4.11
C GLN A 68 -17.98 -7.82 -3.66
N ASP A 69 -18.68 -8.52 -4.55
CA ASP A 69 -19.39 -9.75 -4.21
C ASP A 69 -18.42 -10.88 -3.86
N ASP A 70 -17.25 -10.91 -4.53
CA ASP A 70 -16.19 -11.88 -4.24
C ASP A 70 -15.71 -11.81 -2.79
N TYR A 71 -15.70 -10.63 -2.16
CA TYR A 71 -15.31 -10.45 -0.75
C TYR A 71 -16.31 -11.10 0.21
N ILE A 72 -17.61 -10.95 -0.07
CA ILE A 72 -18.68 -11.56 0.72
C ILE A 72 -18.67 -13.08 0.52
N ALA A 73 -18.54 -13.52 -0.74
CA ALA A 73 -18.45 -14.93 -1.09
C ALA A 73 -17.25 -15.61 -0.44
N ALA A 74 -16.08 -14.96 -0.44
CA ALA A 74 -14.88 -15.47 0.24
C ALA A 74 -15.08 -15.62 1.75
N ALA A 75 -15.73 -14.65 2.40
CA ALA A 75 -16.02 -14.75 3.83
C ALA A 75 -16.96 -15.93 4.14
N ASN A 76 -18.03 -16.11 3.35
CA ASN A 76 -18.94 -17.25 3.49
C ASN A 76 -18.24 -18.58 3.25
N PHE A 77 -17.42 -18.66 2.20
CA PHE A 77 -16.61 -19.84 1.89
C PHE A 77 -15.68 -20.25 3.06
N ILE A 78 -15.03 -19.28 3.71
CA ILE A 78 -14.20 -19.55 4.89
C ILE A 78 -15.06 -19.97 6.09
N ASN A 79 -16.20 -19.33 6.30
CA ASN A 79 -17.10 -19.65 7.41
C ASN A 79 -17.62 -21.09 7.35
N GLU A 80 -17.92 -21.58 6.14
CA GLU A 80 -18.39 -22.95 5.87
C GLU A 80 -17.25 -24.00 5.92
N SER A 81 -16.00 -23.55 6.03
CA SER A 81 -14.83 -24.44 6.08
C SER A 81 -14.44 -24.89 7.50
N ASP A 82 -13.56 -25.88 7.55
CA ASP A 82 -12.90 -26.42 8.75
C ASP A 82 -11.73 -25.55 9.26
N VAL A 83 -11.59 -24.32 8.77
CA VAL A 83 -10.56 -23.37 9.23
C VAL A 83 -10.83 -22.94 10.68
N ASP A 84 -9.77 -22.89 11.48
CA ASP A 84 -9.77 -22.48 12.88
C ASP A 84 -9.59 -20.95 13.05
N ALA A 85 -8.85 -20.31 12.14
CA ALA A 85 -8.55 -18.88 12.19
C ALA A 85 -8.12 -18.33 10.83
N CYS A 86 -8.22 -17.01 10.68
CA CYS A 86 -7.81 -16.27 9.49
C CYS A 86 -6.59 -15.37 9.77
N ILE A 87 -5.67 -15.30 8.82
CA ILE A 87 -4.61 -14.30 8.76
C ILE A 87 -4.86 -13.41 7.55
N LEU A 88 -5.11 -12.13 7.79
CA LEU A 88 -5.34 -11.11 6.76
C LEU A 88 -4.09 -10.24 6.63
N GLN A 89 -3.46 -10.24 5.46
CA GLN A 89 -2.40 -9.28 5.15
C GLN A 89 -3.06 -7.99 4.66
N HIS A 90 -2.82 -6.84 5.30
CA HIS A 90 -3.41 -5.58 4.88
C HIS A 90 -2.35 -4.60 4.36
N GLU A 91 -2.61 -4.12 3.15
CA GLU A 91 -2.00 -2.97 2.50
C GLU A 91 -3.12 -2.28 1.70
N PHE A 92 -3.14 -0.96 1.59
CA PHE A 92 -4.30 -0.26 1.02
C PHE A 92 -4.52 -0.61 -0.46
N GLY A 93 -3.45 -0.88 -1.22
CA GLY A 93 -3.49 -1.10 -2.66
C GLY A 93 -3.78 -2.53 -3.11
N ILE A 94 -3.88 -3.50 -2.20
CA ILE A 94 -4.21 -4.90 -2.58
C ILE A 94 -5.72 -5.18 -2.62
N TYR A 95 -6.53 -4.26 -2.09
CA TYR A 95 -7.99 -4.34 -2.08
C TYR A 95 -8.59 -3.29 -3.02
N GLY A 96 -9.84 -3.51 -3.45
CA GLY A 96 -10.54 -2.60 -4.35
C GLY A 96 -11.24 -1.45 -3.65
N GLY A 97 -11.71 -0.50 -4.47
CA GLY A 97 -12.33 0.74 -4.03
C GLY A 97 -11.32 1.74 -3.47
N GLU A 98 -11.80 2.93 -3.11
CA GLU A 98 -10.95 3.99 -2.57
C GLU A 98 -10.24 3.51 -1.30
N SER A 99 -8.90 3.59 -1.28
CA SER A 99 -8.07 3.11 -0.17
C SER A 99 -8.37 1.66 0.28
N GLY A 100 -8.81 0.78 -0.63
CA GLY A 100 -9.05 -0.63 -0.29
C GLY A 100 -10.30 -0.88 0.55
N ILE A 101 -11.28 0.04 0.54
CA ILE A 101 -12.51 -0.05 1.34
C ILE A 101 -13.30 -1.36 1.13
N TYR A 102 -13.12 -2.07 0.00
CA TYR A 102 -13.80 -3.33 -0.28
C TYR A 102 -13.40 -4.49 0.65
N VAL A 103 -12.33 -4.34 1.43
CA VAL A 103 -12.02 -5.31 2.51
C VAL A 103 -13.09 -5.32 3.60
N LEU A 104 -13.81 -4.22 3.83
CA LEU A 104 -14.78 -4.10 4.93
C LEU A 104 -15.98 -5.06 4.83
N PRO A 105 -16.58 -5.30 3.64
CA PRO A 105 -17.55 -6.39 3.45
C PRO A 105 -17.07 -7.75 3.95
N PHE A 106 -15.84 -8.17 3.59
CA PHE A 106 -15.24 -9.41 4.08
C PHE A 106 -15.11 -9.41 5.61
N ILE A 107 -14.55 -8.33 6.16
CA ILE A 107 -14.28 -8.16 7.60
C ILE A 107 -15.55 -8.18 8.45
N ASN A 108 -16.67 -7.68 7.92
CA ASN A 108 -17.95 -7.69 8.63
C ASN A 108 -18.70 -9.02 8.51
N GLN A 109 -18.40 -9.83 7.50
CA GLN A 109 -19.07 -11.11 7.24
C GLN A 109 -18.34 -12.31 7.84
N ILE A 110 -17.02 -12.22 8.04
CA ILE A 110 -16.22 -13.32 8.59
C ILE A 110 -16.59 -13.62 10.04
N GLU A 111 -16.84 -14.90 10.35
CA GLU A 111 -17.17 -15.39 11.69
C GLU A 111 -15.97 -16.06 12.37
N LYS A 112 -15.03 -16.58 11.56
CA LYS A 112 -13.79 -17.16 12.06
C LYS A 112 -12.89 -16.07 12.71
N PRO A 113 -12.15 -16.39 13.78
CA PRO A 113 -11.25 -15.44 14.42
C PRO A 113 -10.19 -14.93 13.44
N ILE A 114 -10.07 -13.60 13.31
CA ILE A 114 -9.15 -12.97 12.36
C ILE A 114 -7.98 -12.27 13.07
N ILE A 115 -6.78 -12.49 12.55
CA ILE A 115 -5.54 -11.80 12.90
C ILE A 115 -5.14 -10.98 11.67
N SER A 116 -4.98 -9.66 11.82
CA SER A 116 -4.62 -8.80 10.69
C SER A 116 -3.20 -8.28 10.83
N ILE A 117 -2.40 -8.46 9.80
CA ILE A 117 -1.03 -7.95 9.70
C ILE A 117 -1.09 -6.65 8.91
N LEU A 118 -0.71 -5.53 9.53
CA LEU A 118 -0.72 -4.22 8.87
C LEU A 118 0.67 -3.91 8.30
N HIS A 119 0.78 -3.88 6.97
CA HIS A 119 2.05 -3.58 6.27
C HIS A 119 2.27 -2.09 6.04
N THR A 120 1.19 -1.31 6.03
CA THR A 120 1.19 0.15 5.90
C THR A 120 0.37 0.76 7.03
N ILE A 121 0.99 1.64 7.81
CA ILE A 121 0.33 2.44 8.85
C ILE A 121 0.83 3.87 8.68
N LEU A 122 -0.09 4.79 8.42
CA LEU A 122 0.24 6.17 8.06
C LEU A 122 0.23 7.04 9.32
N ASN A 123 1.18 7.96 9.41
CA ASN A 123 1.20 8.98 10.48
C ASN A 123 0.12 10.06 10.26
N THR A 124 -0.24 10.33 9.01
CA THR A 124 -1.27 11.29 8.61
C THR A 124 -2.27 10.62 7.65
N PRO A 125 -3.10 9.68 8.14
CA PRO A 125 -4.09 9.01 7.30
C PRO A 125 -5.23 9.96 6.91
N THR A 126 -5.82 9.73 5.74
CA THR A 126 -7.13 10.33 5.42
C THR A 126 -8.21 9.79 6.35
N TYR A 127 -9.37 10.46 6.41
CA TYR A 127 -10.51 9.99 7.19
C TYR A 127 -10.90 8.55 6.82
N LEU A 128 -10.91 8.23 5.53
CA LEU A 128 -11.24 6.90 5.03
C LEU A 128 -10.20 5.86 5.45
N GLN A 129 -8.91 6.13 5.23
CA GLN A 129 -7.81 5.23 5.64
C GLN A 129 -7.83 4.96 7.14
N LYS A 130 -8.07 6.01 7.95
CA LYS A 130 -8.22 5.89 9.41
C LYS A 130 -9.40 4.99 9.78
N SER A 131 -10.54 5.18 9.13
CA SER A 131 -11.76 4.40 9.38
C SER A 131 -11.59 2.92 9.02
N ILE A 132 -10.95 2.62 7.89
CA ILE A 132 -10.68 1.24 7.45
C ILE A 132 -9.82 0.50 8.48
N ILE A 133 -8.70 1.08 8.90
CA ILE A 133 -7.81 0.46 9.90
C ILE A 133 -8.53 0.27 11.24
N LYS A 134 -9.36 1.24 11.67
CA LYS A 134 -10.13 1.10 12.91
C LYS A 134 -11.15 -0.02 12.85
N GLU A 135 -11.86 -0.20 11.73
CA GLU A 135 -12.83 -1.28 11.59
C GLU A 135 -12.15 -2.66 11.51
N ILE A 136 -11.03 -2.76 10.79
CA ILE A 136 -10.17 -3.95 10.81
C ILE A 136 -9.76 -4.25 12.25
N ALA A 137 -9.18 -3.29 12.97
CA ALA A 137 -8.74 -3.48 14.36
C ALA A 137 -9.87 -3.83 15.32
N LYS A 138 -11.08 -3.34 15.08
CA LYS A 138 -12.27 -3.68 15.87
C LYS A 138 -12.63 -5.15 15.71
N ARG A 139 -12.63 -5.68 14.49
CA ARG A 139 -12.98 -7.08 14.19
C ARG A 139 -11.85 -8.07 14.43
N SER A 140 -10.60 -7.64 14.28
CA SER A 140 -9.45 -8.49 14.52
C SER A 140 -9.27 -8.79 16.00
N ALA A 141 -9.05 -10.07 16.29
CA ALA A 141 -8.69 -10.52 17.61
C ALA A 141 -7.30 -10.03 18.01
N LYS A 142 -6.39 -9.95 17.03
CA LYS A 142 -5.07 -9.34 17.15
C LYS A 142 -4.69 -8.57 15.89
N ILE A 143 -3.99 -7.47 16.10
CA ILE A 143 -3.31 -6.70 15.06
C ILE A 143 -1.82 -6.97 15.19
N VAL A 144 -1.20 -7.44 14.11
CA VAL A 144 0.23 -7.69 14.04
C VAL A 144 0.89 -6.55 13.28
N VAL A 145 1.95 -6.00 13.85
CA VAL A 145 2.82 -4.99 13.24
C VAL A 145 4.28 -5.40 13.37
N MET A 146 5.15 -4.83 12.54
CA MET A 146 6.56 -5.25 12.44
C MET A 146 7.56 -4.24 13.02
N SER A 147 7.07 -3.15 13.63
CA SER A 147 7.91 -2.14 14.29
C SER A 147 7.21 -1.53 15.50
N ASN A 148 8.00 -1.02 16.44
CA ASN A 148 7.50 -0.34 17.63
C ASN A 148 6.93 1.03 17.29
N LYS A 149 7.45 1.71 16.26
CA LYS A 149 6.88 2.95 15.72
C LYS A 149 5.43 2.76 15.29
N ALA A 150 5.12 1.61 14.67
CA ALA A 150 3.76 1.26 14.28
C ALA A 150 2.82 1.15 15.48
N VAL A 151 3.30 0.60 16.60
CA VAL A 151 2.53 0.51 17.85
C VAL A 151 2.12 1.90 18.31
N GLY A 152 3.06 2.85 18.34
CA GLY A 152 2.78 4.25 18.70
C GLY A 152 1.71 4.88 17.81
N PHE A 153 1.78 4.68 16.49
CA PHE A 153 0.73 5.18 15.59
C PHE A 153 -0.63 4.56 15.87
N LEU A 154 -0.70 3.23 16.04
CA LEU A 154 -1.95 2.55 16.32
C LEU A 154 -2.59 3.04 17.63
N GLU A 155 -1.79 3.28 18.67
CA GLU A 155 -2.27 3.84 19.95
C GLU A 155 -2.70 5.31 19.80
N ASP A 156 -1.81 6.18 19.31
CA ASP A 156 -2.01 7.63 19.35
C ASP A 156 -2.98 8.16 18.27
N ILE A 157 -2.86 7.65 17.04
CA ILE A 157 -3.59 8.15 15.87
C ILE A 157 -4.88 7.36 15.68
N TYR A 158 -4.80 6.04 15.74
CA TYR A 158 -5.93 5.15 15.45
C TYR A 158 -6.73 4.77 16.70
N GLN A 159 -6.20 5.03 17.91
CA GLN A 159 -6.85 4.73 19.20
C GLN A 159 -7.15 3.25 19.38
N ILE A 160 -6.21 2.39 18.97
CA ILE A 160 -6.31 0.94 19.10
C ILE A 160 -5.64 0.54 20.41
N ALA A 161 -6.35 -0.25 21.22
CA ALA A 161 -5.88 -0.67 22.53
C ALA A 161 -4.62 -1.57 22.42
N LYS A 162 -3.63 -1.29 23.26
CA LYS A 162 -2.31 -1.96 23.25
C LYS A 162 -2.41 -3.48 23.34
N GLU A 163 -3.36 -3.99 24.10
CA GLU A 163 -3.60 -5.42 24.27
C GLU A 163 -4.09 -6.11 22.99
N LYS A 164 -4.58 -5.38 21.97
CA LYS A 164 -4.86 -5.94 20.64
C LYS A 164 -3.63 -6.02 19.77
N ILE A 165 -2.59 -5.24 20.06
CA ILE A 165 -1.40 -5.11 19.21
C ILE A 165 -0.38 -6.18 19.61
N GLN A 166 0.23 -6.81 18.62
CA GLN A 166 1.33 -7.76 18.77
C GLN A 166 2.44 -7.37 17.81
N VAL A 167 3.64 -7.13 18.33
CA VAL A 167 4.81 -6.95 17.47
C VAL A 167 5.34 -8.32 17.08
N ILE A 168 5.41 -8.58 15.78
CA ILE A 168 6.14 -9.71 15.18
C ILE A 168 6.91 -9.14 14.00
N GLU A 169 8.23 -9.17 14.08
CA GLU A 169 9.10 -8.62 13.04
C GLU A 169 8.99 -9.42 11.73
N HIS A 170 9.45 -8.79 10.65
CA HIS A 170 9.51 -9.43 9.35
C HIS A 170 10.45 -10.64 9.40
N GLY A 171 9.99 -11.79 8.93
CA GLY A 171 10.81 -12.99 8.86
C GLY A 171 11.89 -12.94 7.79
N VAL A 172 12.99 -13.64 8.02
CA VAL A 172 14.10 -13.74 7.07
C VAL A 172 14.43 -15.20 6.75
N PRO A 173 15.05 -15.49 5.59
CA PRO A 173 15.39 -16.85 5.21
C PRO A 173 16.24 -17.56 6.26
N ASP A 174 16.00 -18.85 6.45
CA ASP A 174 16.83 -19.72 7.29
C ASP A 174 17.87 -20.41 6.42
N LEU A 175 18.77 -19.59 5.87
CA LEU A 175 19.82 -20.03 4.96
C LEU A 175 21.17 -19.49 5.43
N GLU A 176 22.17 -20.35 5.34
CA GLU A 176 23.55 -20.02 5.67
C GLU A 176 24.32 -19.56 4.44
N ALA A 177 25.37 -18.77 4.68
CA ALA A 177 26.28 -18.41 3.60
C ALA A 177 26.93 -19.66 2.99
N PRO A 178 27.02 -19.76 1.65
CA PRO A 178 27.71 -20.87 1.02
C PRO A 178 29.20 -20.88 1.39
N ALA A 179 29.78 -22.08 1.56
CA ALA A 179 31.21 -22.24 1.87
C ALA A 179 32.11 -21.61 0.79
N VAL A 180 31.70 -21.71 -0.47
CA VAL A 180 32.29 -20.99 -1.60
C VAL A 180 31.17 -20.21 -2.27
N ASN A 181 31.20 -18.89 -2.13
CA ASN A 181 30.16 -18.04 -2.66
C ASN A 181 30.29 -17.88 -4.20
N PRO A 182 29.28 -18.31 -4.99
CA PRO A 182 29.37 -18.28 -6.45
C PRO A 182 29.41 -16.85 -7.02
N ILE A 183 28.80 -15.89 -6.34
CA ILE A 183 28.75 -14.48 -6.78
C ILE A 183 30.13 -13.85 -6.79
N LYS A 184 31.02 -14.24 -5.86
CA LYS A 184 32.42 -13.77 -5.84
C LYS A 184 33.27 -14.31 -6.98
N SER A 185 32.78 -15.32 -7.70
CA SER A 185 33.47 -15.91 -8.86
C SER A 185 33.01 -15.30 -10.19
N LEU A 186 31.95 -14.48 -10.18
CA LEU A 186 31.46 -13.81 -11.39
C LEU A 186 32.53 -12.84 -11.92
N PRO A 187 32.85 -12.83 -13.22
CA PRO A 187 33.92 -12.01 -13.78
C PRO A 187 33.81 -10.51 -13.44
N GLU A 188 32.59 -9.98 -13.38
CA GLU A 188 32.31 -8.56 -13.07
C GLU A 188 32.41 -8.20 -11.59
N LEU A 189 32.33 -9.19 -10.68
CA LEU A 189 32.34 -9.00 -9.22
C LEU A 189 33.59 -9.57 -8.54
N ARG A 190 34.40 -10.32 -9.28
CA ARG A 190 35.63 -10.93 -8.77
C ARG A 190 36.60 -9.85 -8.28
N ASP A 191 37.13 -10.06 -7.08
CA ASP A 191 38.10 -9.17 -6.41
C ASP A 191 37.59 -7.71 -6.19
N LYS A 192 36.27 -7.48 -6.32
CA LYS A 192 35.62 -6.19 -6.08
C LYS A 192 35.16 -6.04 -4.64
N LYS A 193 35.01 -4.79 -4.18
CA LYS A 193 34.25 -4.44 -2.98
C LYS A 193 32.81 -4.16 -3.36
N ILE A 194 31.88 -4.98 -2.89
CA ILE A 194 30.50 -4.99 -3.41
C ILE A 194 29.60 -4.18 -2.47
N LEU A 195 29.10 -3.04 -2.98
CA LEU A 195 27.94 -2.34 -2.42
C LEU A 195 26.69 -2.92 -3.09
N LEU A 196 25.69 -3.33 -2.32
CA LEU A 196 24.50 -3.99 -2.87
C LEU A 196 23.22 -3.28 -2.45
N THR A 197 22.31 -3.13 -3.40
CA THR A 197 20.87 -2.93 -3.15
C THR A 197 20.09 -3.94 -3.97
N PHE A 198 19.00 -4.47 -3.44
CA PHE A 198 18.14 -5.38 -4.19
C PHE A 198 16.65 -5.02 -4.06
N GLY A 199 15.85 -5.49 -5.02
CA GLY A 199 14.41 -5.31 -5.09
C GLY A 199 13.98 -4.50 -6.32
N LEU A 200 12.68 -4.16 -6.38
CA LEU A 200 12.13 -3.41 -7.50
C LEU A 200 12.71 -1.99 -7.56
N ILE A 201 13.18 -1.60 -8.74
CA ILE A 201 13.76 -0.28 -9.00
C ILE A 201 12.64 0.74 -9.18
N SER A 202 12.71 1.82 -8.39
CA SER A 202 11.77 2.94 -8.42
C SER A 202 12.38 4.17 -7.74
N ARG A 203 11.90 5.38 -8.09
CA ARG A 203 12.44 6.67 -7.61
C ARG A 203 12.44 6.81 -6.08
N ASN A 204 11.44 6.24 -5.41
CA ASN A 204 11.36 6.25 -3.94
C ASN A 204 12.53 5.51 -3.25
N LYS A 205 13.26 4.65 -3.97
CA LYS A 205 14.43 3.94 -3.44
C LYS A 205 15.67 4.84 -3.30
N GLY A 206 15.71 6.00 -3.96
CA GLY A 206 16.78 6.99 -3.79
C GLY A 206 18.18 6.54 -4.23
N LEU A 207 18.26 5.63 -5.20
CA LEU A 207 19.49 4.99 -5.66
C LEU A 207 20.50 6.00 -6.22
N GLU A 208 20.04 7.16 -6.70
CA GLU A 208 20.89 8.26 -7.16
C GLU A 208 21.81 8.79 -6.06
N THR A 209 21.45 8.66 -4.78
CA THR A 209 22.32 9.05 -3.67
C THR A 209 23.59 8.19 -3.63
N VAL A 210 23.46 6.89 -3.93
CA VAL A 210 24.61 5.97 -3.98
C VAL A 210 25.47 6.28 -5.21
N VAL A 211 24.84 6.54 -6.37
CA VAL A 211 25.55 6.91 -7.60
C VAL A 211 26.35 8.21 -7.41
N LYS A 212 25.77 9.21 -6.73
CA LYS A 212 26.48 10.46 -6.37
C LYS A 212 27.62 10.26 -5.38
N ALA A 213 27.53 9.24 -4.52
CA ALA A 213 28.59 8.90 -3.57
C ALA A 213 29.78 8.16 -4.22
N LEU A 214 29.55 7.48 -5.36
CA LEU A 214 30.55 6.64 -6.03
C LEU A 214 31.87 7.37 -6.34
N PRO A 215 31.92 8.61 -6.87
CA PRO A 215 33.21 9.27 -7.18
C PRO A 215 34.14 9.34 -5.96
N LYS A 216 33.60 9.68 -4.78
CA LYS A 216 34.36 9.75 -3.53
C LYS A 216 34.75 8.36 -3.02
N ILE A 217 33.87 7.37 -3.17
CA ILE A 217 34.16 5.98 -2.76
C ILE A 217 35.26 5.39 -3.65
N VAL A 218 35.12 5.48 -4.97
CA VAL A 218 36.03 4.90 -5.96
C VAL A 218 37.41 5.56 -5.92
N SER A 219 37.48 6.87 -5.64
CA SER A 219 38.77 7.54 -5.45
C SER A 219 39.62 6.96 -4.32
N HIS A 220 38.97 6.39 -3.28
CA HIS A 220 39.62 5.76 -2.13
C HIS A 220 39.74 4.23 -2.30
N HIS A 221 38.72 3.61 -2.91
CA HIS A 221 38.64 2.18 -3.19
C HIS A 221 38.36 1.92 -4.68
N PRO A 222 39.40 1.91 -5.54
CA PRO A 222 39.23 1.77 -6.98
C PRO A 222 38.61 0.44 -7.44
N ASN A 223 38.50 -0.56 -6.56
CA ASN A 223 37.82 -1.82 -6.83
C ASN A 223 36.39 -1.88 -6.27
N ALA A 224 35.84 -0.79 -5.74
CA ALA A 224 34.46 -0.75 -5.28
C ALA A 224 33.48 -0.72 -6.47
N VAL A 225 32.39 -1.47 -6.36
CA VAL A 225 31.29 -1.49 -7.34
C VAL A 225 29.97 -1.43 -6.60
N TYR A 226 28.99 -0.76 -7.20
CA TYR A 226 27.62 -0.74 -6.73
C TYR A 226 26.74 -1.60 -7.63
N VAL A 227 26.16 -2.64 -7.03
CA VAL A 227 25.30 -3.62 -7.68
C VAL A 227 23.85 -3.33 -7.31
N VAL A 228 23.02 -3.12 -8.34
CA VAL A 228 21.57 -3.02 -8.21
C VAL A 228 20.96 -4.32 -8.73
N LEU A 229 20.50 -5.17 -7.81
CA LEU A 229 19.89 -6.47 -8.10
C LEU A 229 18.37 -6.37 -8.15
N GLY A 230 17.81 -6.38 -9.36
CA GLY A 230 16.36 -6.41 -9.55
C GLY A 230 15.89 -5.73 -10.83
N ASN A 231 14.61 -5.94 -11.10
CA ASN A 231 13.90 -5.36 -12.24
C ASN A 231 13.24 -4.04 -11.86
N THR A 232 12.91 -3.24 -12.87
CA THR A 232 12.09 -2.04 -12.68
C THR A 232 10.68 -2.45 -12.31
N HIS A 233 10.04 -1.72 -11.38
CA HIS A 233 8.71 -2.08 -10.89
C HIS A 233 7.72 -2.20 -12.07
N PRO A 234 6.91 -3.28 -12.19
CA PRO A 234 6.01 -3.48 -13.33
C PRO A 234 5.07 -2.31 -13.60
N GLY A 235 4.52 -1.70 -12.54
CA GLY A 235 3.73 -0.46 -12.64
C GLY A 235 4.51 0.74 -13.20
N VAL A 236 5.80 0.89 -12.85
CA VAL A 236 6.66 1.95 -13.41
C VAL A 236 6.96 1.69 -14.87
N VAL A 237 7.21 0.44 -15.28
CA VAL A 237 7.40 0.08 -16.68
C VAL A 237 6.16 0.43 -17.51
N LYS A 238 4.97 0.17 -16.97
CA LYS A 238 3.69 0.47 -17.63
C LYS A 238 3.46 1.97 -17.82
N ASP A 239 3.78 2.79 -16.82
CA ASP A 239 3.48 4.22 -16.82
C ASP A 239 4.63 5.10 -17.37
N SER A 240 5.88 4.65 -17.23
CA SER A 240 7.08 5.46 -17.49
C SER A 240 8.26 4.67 -18.08
N GLY A 241 8.08 3.39 -18.40
CA GLY A 241 9.15 2.55 -18.94
C GLY A 241 10.34 2.40 -17.98
N GLU A 242 11.56 2.47 -18.52
CA GLU A 242 12.83 2.33 -17.80
C GLU A 242 13.49 3.69 -17.47
N GLU A 243 12.73 4.80 -17.55
CA GLU A 243 13.24 6.18 -17.46
C GLU A 243 14.17 6.41 -16.25
N TYR A 244 13.78 5.92 -15.07
CA TYR A 244 14.58 6.10 -13.86
C TYR A 244 15.90 5.32 -13.90
N ARG A 245 15.92 4.12 -14.49
CA ARG A 245 17.17 3.35 -14.67
C ARG A 245 18.10 4.06 -15.64
N ASP A 246 17.55 4.56 -16.75
CA ASP A 246 18.35 5.27 -17.74
C ASP A 246 18.89 6.60 -17.19
N TYR A 247 18.12 7.29 -16.35
CA TYR A 247 18.60 8.41 -15.57
C TYR A 247 19.80 8.03 -14.67
N LEU A 248 19.74 6.89 -13.96
CA LEU A 248 20.87 6.45 -13.11
C LEU A 248 22.13 6.13 -13.93
N LYS A 249 21.98 5.54 -15.12
CA LYS A 249 23.11 5.29 -16.04
C LYS A 249 23.70 6.60 -16.56
N GLN A 250 22.86 7.54 -16.97
CA GLN A 250 23.31 8.87 -17.42
C GLN A 250 24.06 9.59 -16.30
N LEU A 251 23.50 9.59 -15.09
CA LEU A 251 24.14 10.19 -13.91
C LEU A 251 25.51 9.54 -13.62
N ALA A 252 25.64 8.22 -13.72
CA ALA A 252 26.92 7.55 -13.56
C ALA A 252 27.94 7.94 -14.65
N SER A 253 27.48 8.14 -15.88
CA SER A 253 28.31 8.64 -16.98
C SER A 253 28.79 10.06 -16.74
N ASP A 254 27.89 10.96 -16.35
CA ASP A 254 28.20 12.37 -16.08
C ASP A 254 29.22 12.50 -14.93
N LEU A 255 29.20 11.56 -13.98
CA LEU A 255 30.10 11.50 -12.84
C LEU A 255 31.37 10.65 -13.10
N ASN A 256 31.56 10.11 -14.31
CA ASN A 256 32.69 9.24 -14.69
C ASN A 256 32.85 7.98 -13.81
N VAL A 257 31.74 7.35 -13.43
CA VAL A 257 31.69 6.14 -12.58
C VAL A 257 30.87 5.00 -13.20
N SER A 258 30.62 5.04 -14.51
CA SER A 258 29.85 4.00 -15.23
C SER A 258 30.36 2.58 -14.99
N ASP A 259 31.68 2.39 -14.98
CA ASP A 259 32.32 1.07 -14.76
C ASP A 259 32.17 0.55 -13.32
N HIS A 260 31.64 1.39 -12.42
CA HIS A 260 31.40 1.07 -11.01
C HIS A 260 29.91 0.90 -10.69
N LEU A 261 29.01 1.01 -11.67
CA LEU A 261 27.57 0.79 -11.52
C LEU A 261 27.12 -0.43 -12.34
N ILE A 262 26.65 -1.47 -11.65
CA ILE A 262 26.26 -2.75 -12.27
C ILE A 262 24.77 -3.00 -12.02
N PHE A 263 23.99 -3.21 -13.08
CA PHE A 263 22.60 -3.62 -12.99
C PHE A 263 22.44 -5.12 -13.27
N MET A 264 21.95 -5.86 -12.29
CA MET A 264 21.64 -7.29 -12.41
C MET A 264 20.12 -7.45 -12.61
N ASN A 265 19.69 -7.46 -13.87
CA ASN A 265 18.27 -7.43 -14.27
C ASN A 265 17.61 -8.81 -14.21
N LYS A 266 17.47 -9.35 -13.01
CA LYS A 266 16.80 -10.62 -12.78
C LYS A 266 15.99 -10.59 -11.49
N PHE A 267 14.86 -11.29 -11.53
CA PHE A 267 14.15 -11.69 -10.33
C PHE A 267 14.77 -13.01 -9.85
N VAL A 268 15.48 -12.96 -8.73
CA VAL A 268 16.21 -14.12 -8.20
C VAL A 268 15.36 -14.90 -7.22
N VAL A 269 15.58 -16.21 -7.18
CA VAL A 269 15.03 -17.07 -6.12
C VAL A 269 15.74 -16.80 -4.78
N GLU A 270 15.13 -17.24 -3.68
CA GLU A 270 15.62 -16.92 -2.33
C GLU A 270 17.06 -17.42 -2.07
N GLU A 271 17.43 -18.61 -2.56
CA GLU A 271 18.78 -19.16 -2.43
C GLU A 271 19.83 -18.26 -3.13
N GLU A 272 19.57 -17.88 -4.37
CA GLU A 272 20.45 -17.01 -5.14
C GLU A 272 20.53 -15.59 -4.52
N LEU A 273 19.42 -15.08 -3.96
CA LEU A 273 19.42 -13.82 -3.23
C LEU A 273 20.37 -13.85 -2.02
N ILE A 274 20.39 -14.98 -1.28
CA ILE A 274 21.31 -15.16 -0.15
C ILE A 274 22.76 -15.19 -0.61
N ASP A 275 23.06 -15.80 -1.76
CA ASP A 275 24.40 -15.75 -2.33
C ASP A 275 24.84 -14.31 -2.60
N TYR A 276 23.98 -13.46 -3.18
CA TYR A 276 24.29 -12.03 -3.38
C TYR A 276 24.45 -11.28 -2.06
N LEU A 277 23.54 -11.46 -1.11
CA LEU A 277 23.58 -10.77 0.18
C LEU A 277 24.82 -11.12 1.00
N THR A 278 25.23 -12.39 0.99
CA THR A 278 26.41 -12.87 1.71
C THR A 278 27.72 -12.53 0.99
N ALA A 279 27.68 -12.33 -0.34
CA ALA A 279 28.81 -11.82 -1.11
C ALA A 279 29.08 -10.33 -0.87
N ALA A 280 28.03 -9.55 -0.64
CA ALA A 280 28.11 -8.10 -0.47
C ALA A 280 29.01 -7.71 0.72
N ASP A 281 29.84 -6.69 0.51
CA ASP A 281 30.61 -6.08 1.60
C ASP A 281 29.70 -5.19 2.44
N ILE A 282 28.90 -4.34 1.78
CA ILE A 282 27.96 -3.43 2.42
C ILE A 282 26.64 -3.45 1.65
N TYR A 283 25.53 -3.57 2.36
CA TYR A 283 24.18 -3.40 1.83
C TYR A 283 23.70 -1.96 2.08
N VAL A 284 23.14 -1.29 1.07
CA VAL A 284 22.77 0.12 1.13
C VAL A 284 21.28 0.32 0.89
N THR A 285 20.63 1.13 1.74
CA THR A 285 19.22 1.56 1.58
C THR A 285 19.08 3.08 1.66
N PRO A 286 19.15 3.79 0.52
CA PRO A 286 19.23 5.26 0.46
C PRO A 286 17.86 5.94 0.32
N TYR A 287 16.82 5.41 0.96
CA TYR A 287 15.44 5.82 0.72
C TYR A 287 15.21 7.27 1.11
N PHE A 288 14.35 7.99 0.38
CA PHE A 288 14.08 9.41 0.64
C PHE A 288 13.03 9.71 1.70
N ASN A 289 12.14 8.75 1.95
CA ASN A 289 11.01 8.96 2.84
C ASN A 289 11.28 8.30 4.18
N GLU A 290 11.09 9.06 5.27
CA GLU A 290 11.15 8.55 6.63
C GLU A 290 10.00 7.56 6.91
N ALA A 291 8.86 7.74 6.23
CA ALA A 291 7.61 7.04 6.47
C ALA A 291 7.56 5.61 5.89
N GLN A 292 8.62 4.83 6.11
CA GLN A 292 8.67 3.41 5.77
C GLN A 292 8.61 2.57 7.04
N ILE A 293 7.43 2.00 7.31
CA ILE A 293 7.15 1.28 8.57
C ILE A 293 7.76 -0.13 8.63
N THR A 294 7.99 -0.74 7.46
CA THR A 294 8.58 -2.07 7.26
C THR A 294 9.33 -2.11 5.93
N SER A 295 10.49 -2.75 5.87
CA SER A 295 11.24 -3.00 4.63
C SER A 295 11.77 -4.43 4.62
N GLY A 296 11.16 -5.29 3.80
CA GLY A 296 11.59 -6.68 3.67
C GLY A 296 13.01 -6.82 3.13
N THR A 297 13.45 -5.90 2.24
CA THR A 297 14.80 -5.96 1.68
C THR A 297 15.87 -5.68 2.73
N LEU A 298 15.59 -4.73 3.63
CA LEU A 298 16.44 -4.45 4.78
C LEU A 298 16.47 -5.63 5.75
N SER A 299 15.32 -6.21 6.09
CA SER A 299 15.23 -7.39 6.96
C SER A 299 16.06 -8.54 6.42
N TYR A 300 15.94 -8.85 5.13
CA TYR A 300 16.70 -9.92 4.47
C TYR A 300 18.21 -9.65 4.52
N ALA A 301 18.66 -8.42 4.28
CA ALA A 301 20.07 -8.06 4.36
C ALA A 301 20.64 -8.25 5.78
N VAL A 302 19.92 -7.79 6.80
CA VAL A 302 20.31 -8.03 8.20
C VAL A 302 20.28 -9.52 8.54
N GLY A 303 19.25 -10.23 8.08
CA GLY A 303 19.08 -11.68 8.24
C GLY A 303 20.23 -12.50 7.66
N ALA A 304 20.76 -12.09 6.51
CA ALA A 304 21.93 -12.68 5.86
C ALA A 304 23.27 -12.25 6.49
N GLY A 305 23.26 -11.39 7.51
CA GLY A 305 24.46 -10.89 8.17
C GLY A 305 25.24 -9.84 7.36
N ALA A 306 24.58 -9.15 6.43
CA ALA A 306 25.22 -8.07 5.69
C ALA A 306 25.47 -6.86 6.60
N ALA A 307 26.56 -6.12 6.34
CA ALA A 307 26.78 -4.83 6.98
C ALA A 307 25.89 -3.81 6.30
N VAL A 308 24.99 -3.18 7.05
CA VAL A 308 24.01 -2.27 6.46
C VAL A 308 24.36 -0.81 6.69
N VAL A 309 24.22 0.00 5.64
CA VAL A 309 24.26 1.46 5.69
C VAL A 309 22.94 2.01 5.12
N SER A 310 22.15 2.74 5.92
CA SER A 310 20.78 3.16 5.55
C SER A 310 20.51 4.62 5.86
N THR A 311 19.54 5.24 5.17
CA THR A 311 18.89 6.44 5.70
C THR A 311 18.03 6.10 6.93
N PRO A 312 17.76 7.06 7.84
CA PRO A 312 17.08 6.81 9.10
C PRO A 312 15.55 6.78 8.96
N TYR A 313 15.02 5.99 8.01
CA TYR A 313 13.58 5.71 7.99
C TYR A 313 13.18 4.82 9.19
N TRP A 314 11.92 4.89 9.63
CA TRP A 314 11.51 4.32 10.92
C TRP A 314 11.96 2.88 11.15
N HIS A 315 11.72 1.99 10.18
CA HIS A 315 12.15 0.60 10.31
C HIS A 315 13.68 0.42 10.33
N ALA A 316 14.45 1.25 9.61
CA ALA A 316 15.91 1.20 9.65
C ALA A 316 16.46 1.61 11.01
N GLN A 317 15.87 2.61 11.66
CA GLN A 317 16.30 3.04 13.00
C GLN A 317 16.18 1.91 14.01
N GLU A 318 15.04 1.20 14.02
CA GLU A 318 14.81 0.08 14.95
C GLU A 318 15.66 -1.14 14.60
N LEU A 319 15.73 -1.52 13.33
CA LEU A 319 16.40 -2.75 12.91
C LEU A 319 17.93 -2.64 12.95
N LEU A 320 18.48 -1.42 12.81
CA LEU A 320 19.94 -1.20 12.81
C LEU A 320 20.51 -0.75 14.17
N ASP A 321 19.66 -0.58 15.19
CA ASP A 321 20.06 -0.24 16.56
C ASP A 321 21.07 -1.27 17.14
N ASN A 322 21.70 -1.00 18.28
CA ASN A 322 22.66 -1.91 18.92
C ASN A 322 23.85 -2.27 18.00
N ASN A 323 24.30 -1.32 17.18
CA ASN A 323 25.39 -1.51 16.21
C ASN A 323 25.15 -2.68 15.24
N ARG A 324 23.94 -2.80 14.70
CA ARG A 324 23.61 -3.73 13.60
C ARG A 324 23.75 -3.08 12.21
N GLY A 325 23.87 -1.76 12.16
CA GLY A 325 24.18 -1.01 10.94
C GLY A 325 24.76 0.38 11.22
N ARG A 326 24.79 1.19 10.17
CA ARG A 326 25.10 2.62 10.21
C ARG A 326 24.01 3.42 9.52
N LEU A 327 23.78 4.63 10.01
CA LEU A 327 22.79 5.55 9.45
C LEU A 327 23.49 6.77 8.86
N PHE A 328 23.01 7.26 7.73
CA PHE A 328 23.41 8.53 7.10
C PHE A 328 22.16 9.36 6.76
N ASN A 329 22.30 10.67 6.61
CA ASN A 329 21.14 11.54 6.42
C ASN A 329 20.47 11.34 5.04
N PHE A 330 19.20 11.72 4.95
CA PHE A 330 18.46 11.68 3.69
C PHE A 330 19.14 12.57 2.64
N LYS A 331 19.35 12.02 1.43
CA LYS A 331 20.01 12.71 0.30
C LYS A 331 21.45 13.16 0.57
N ASP A 332 22.12 12.57 1.55
CA ASP A 332 23.49 12.90 1.94
C ASP A 332 24.50 11.91 1.32
N ASP A 333 24.86 12.13 0.06
CA ASP A 333 25.83 11.29 -0.66
C ASP A 333 27.25 11.40 -0.09
N LEU A 334 27.63 12.55 0.46
CA LEU A 334 28.94 12.75 1.08
C LEU A 334 29.08 11.99 2.40
N GLY A 335 28.04 12.01 3.23
CA GLY A 335 27.97 11.25 4.48
C GLY A 335 27.91 9.74 4.21
N LEU A 336 27.18 9.31 3.17
CA LEU A 336 27.20 7.92 2.71
C LEU A 336 28.63 7.49 2.32
N ALA A 337 29.31 8.27 1.50
CA ALA A 337 30.68 7.97 1.05
C ALA A 337 31.67 7.89 2.21
N GLU A 338 31.56 8.78 3.21
CA GLU A 338 32.41 8.77 4.40
C GLU A 338 32.23 7.48 5.21
N ILE A 339 30.98 7.08 5.48
CA ILE A 339 30.69 5.84 6.21
C ILE A 339 31.19 4.62 5.45
N VAL A 340 30.95 4.56 4.14
CA VAL A 340 31.40 3.45 3.29
C VAL A 340 32.91 3.33 3.32
N ASN A 341 33.64 4.42 3.08
CA ASN A 341 35.11 4.42 3.11
C ASN A 341 35.63 4.01 4.49
N GLN A 342 35.06 4.57 5.57
CA GLN A 342 35.45 4.20 6.93
C GLN A 342 35.27 2.69 7.19
N LEU A 343 34.18 2.09 6.73
CA LEU A 343 33.92 0.67 6.91
C LEU A 343 34.87 -0.20 6.07
N LEU A 344 35.14 0.19 4.83
CA LEU A 344 36.06 -0.51 3.94
C LEU A 344 37.52 -0.41 4.39
N ASP A 345 37.93 0.72 4.99
CA ASP A 345 39.24 0.94 5.60
C ASP A 345 39.45 0.17 6.92
N ASN A 346 38.36 -0.24 7.58
CA ASN A 346 38.40 -0.90 8.89
C ASN A 346 37.72 -2.28 8.85
N PRO A 347 38.39 -3.33 8.31
CA PRO A 347 37.83 -4.67 8.17
C PRO A 347 37.25 -5.27 9.46
N GLU A 348 37.89 -5.00 10.62
CA GLU A 348 37.41 -5.49 11.92
C GLU A 348 36.08 -4.83 12.33
N LYS A 349 35.89 -3.53 12.07
CA LYS A 349 34.62 -2.84 12.32
C LYS A 349 33.52 -3.38 11.40
N LEU A 350 33.84 -3.58 10.13
CA LEU A 350 32.92 -4.17 9.16
C LEU A 350 32.50 -5.58 9.57
N LYS A 351 33.45 -6.42 9.98
CA LYS A 351 33.20 -7.78 10.46
C LYS A 351 32.36 -7.80 11.74
N ALA A 352 32.62 -6.90 12.68
CA ALA A 352 31.80 -6.76 13.88
C ALA A 352 30.36 -6.37 13.55
N LEU A 353 30.16 -5.45 12.60
CA LEU A 353 28.85 -5.02 12.12
C LEU A 353 28.07 -6.19 11.49
N LYS A 354 28.73 -6.94 10.58
CA LYS A 354 28.18 -8.15 9.97
C LYS A 354 27.78 -9.20 11.00
N ARG A 355 28.64 -9.45 11.99
CA ARG A 355 28.35 -10.39 13.08
C ARG A 355 27.14 -9.97 13.89
N ASN A 356 27.04 -8.70 14.28
CA ASN A 356 25.89 -8.22 15.04
C ASN A 356 24.58 -8.34 14.25
N ALA A 357 24.61 -8.03 12.94
CA ALA A 357 23.48 -8.22 12.05
C ALA A 357 23.08 -9.70 11.96
N TYR A 358 24.05 -10.61 11.77
CA TYR A 358 23.82 -12.05 11.69
C TYR A 358 23.21 -12.63 12.98
N GLU A 359 23.79 -12.31 14.15
CA GLU A 359 23.30 -12.77 15.46
C GLU A 359 21.87 -12.32 15.71
N TYR A 360 21.52 -11.11 15.27
CA TYR A 360 20.14 -10.64 15.31
C TYR A 360 19.25 -11.35 14.30
N GLY A 361 19.74 -11.54 13.07
CA GLY A 361 19.10 -12.28 11.99
C GLY A 361 18.62 -13.65 12.44
N LEU A 362 19.44 -14.37 13.21
CA LEU A 362 19.10 -15.67 13.82
C LEU A 362 17.81 -15.63 14.67
N GLN A 363 17.44 -14.48 15.25
CA GLN A 363 16.23 -14.34 16.07
C GLN A 363 14.96 -14.15 15.24
N ILE A 364 15.09 -13.63 14.02
CA ILE A 364 13.98 -13.28 13.14
C ILE A 364 13.86 -14.22 11.93
N ARG A 365 14.52 -15.37 11.94
CA ARG A 365 14.37 -16.40 10.90
C ARG A 365 12.96 -16.95 10.84
N TRP A 366 12.51 -17.28 9.63
CA TRP A 366 11.15 -17.75 9.34
C TRP A 366 10.64 -18.82 10.30
N PRO A 367 11.38 -19.90 10.65
CA PRO A 367 10.87 -20.90 11.60
C PRO A 367 10.50 -20.33 12.98
N LYS A 368 11.29 -19.39 13.51
CA LYS A 368 10.99 -18.71 14.78
C LYS A 368 9.78 -17.79 14.65
N ILE A 369 9.68 -17.03 13.55
CA ILE A 369 8.53 -16.18 13.26
C ILE A 369 7.25 -17.02 13.11
N GLY A 370 7.31 -18.14 12.39
CA GLY A 370 6.20 -19.08 12.25
C GLY A 370 5.68 -19.56 13.60
N LYS A 371 6.58 -19.89 14.53
CA LYS A 371 6.22 -20.26 15.91
C LYS A 371 5.49 -19.13 16.66
N LEU A 372 5.95 -17.88 16.53
CA LEU A 372 5.28 -16.72 17.14
C LEU A 372 3.85 -16.56 16.61
N PHE A 373 3.64 -16.72 15.29
CA PHE A 373 2.30 -16.67 14.70
C PHE A 373 1.41 -17.81 15.19
N ILE A 374 1.94 -19.03 15.32
CA ILE A 374 1.20 -20.17 15.88
C ILE A 374 0.72 -19.87 17.30
N ASP A 375 1.58 -19.26 18.13
CA ASP A 375 1.20 -18.89 19.50
C ASP A 375 0.08 -17.83 19.52
N VAL A 376 0.12 -16.86 18.60
CA VAL A 376 -0.97 -15.86 18.44
C VAL A 376 -2.26 -16.53 17.99
N VAL A 377 -2.21 -17.41 16.99
CA VAL A 377 -3.37 -18.17 16.49
C VAL A 377 -3.97 -19.03 17.60
N LYS A 378 -3.17 -19.82 18.31
CA LYS A 378 -3.63 -20.66 19.42
C LYS A 378 -4.29 -19.86 20.56
N LYS A 379 -3.72 -18.71 20.92
CA LYS A 379 -4.31 -17.80 21.93
C LYS A 379 -5.63 -17.22 21.47
N THR A 380 -5.77 -16.96 20.17
CA THR A 380 -6.94 -16.35 19.55
C THR A 380 -8.09 -17.36 19.40
N ALA A 381 -7.81 -18.55 18.86
CA ALA A 381 -8.80 -19.61 18.68
C ALA A 381 -9.48 -20.00 20.00
N LYS A 382 -8.71 -20.12 21.10
CA LYS A 382 -9.22 -20.46 22.43
C LYS A 382 -10.16 -19.41 23.05
N LYS A 383 -10.04 -18.14 22.66
CA LYS A 383 -10.91 -17.06 23.20
C LYS A 383 -12.25 -16.96 22.46
N SER A 384 -12.34 -17.51 21.25
CA SER A 384 -13.52 -17.37 20.39
C SER A 384 -14.76 -18.13 20.89
N ASP A 385 -14.59 -19.11 21.78
CA ASP A 385 -15.70 -19.78 22.47
C ASP A 385 -16.51 -18.83 23.39
N SER A 386 -16.03 -17.61 23.64
CA SER A 386 -16.64 -16.65 24.59
C SER A 386 -17.10 -15.33 23.98
N SER A 387 -16.95 -15.10 22.66
CA SER A 387 -17.41 -13.85 22.07
C SER A 387 -18.92 -13.85 21.89
N GLU A 388 -19.61 -13.01 22.68
CA GLU A 388 -20.97 -12.55 22.43
C GLU A 388 -21.16 -12.34 20.93
N LYS A 389 -22.14 -13.06 20.35
CA LYS A 389 -22.58 -12.85 18.98
C LYS A 389 -22.90 -11.37 18.82
N PHE A 390 -21.96 -10.59 18.26
CA PHE A 390 -22.22 -9.24 17.83
C PHE A 390 -23.44 -9.33 16.93
N LEU A 391 -24.58 -8.81 17.42
CA LEU A 391 -25.82 -8.79 16.67
C LEU A 391 -25.53 -8.13 15.33
N LYS A 392 -25.53 -8.97 14.30
CA LYS A 392 -25.41 -8.62 12.90
C LYS A 392 -26.54 -7.65 12.56
N GLN A 393 -26.31 -6.34 12.68
CA GLN A 393 -26.96 -5.40 11.77
C GLN A 393 -26.19 -5.51 10.44
N ILE A 394 -26.39 -6.64 9.77
CA ILE A 394 -26.11 -6.76 8.35
C ILE A 394 -27.11 -5.82 7.70
N ILE A 395 -26.67 -4.65 7.26
CA ILE A 395 -27.35 -4.01 6.15
C ILE A 395 -27.08 -4.94 4.97
N ASP A 396 -28.04 -5.80 4.68
CA ASP A 396 -27.97 -6.71 3.55
C ASP A 396 -27.91 -5.83 2.30
N LYS A 397 -26.77 -5.86 1.62
CA LYS A 397 -26.54 -5.01 0.44
C LYS A 397 -27.45 -5.41 -0.72
N SER A 398 -27.99 -6.63 -0.73
CA SER A 398 -29.05 -7.02 -1.66
C SER A 398 -30.39 -6.32 -1.40
N LEU A 399 -30.56 -5.72 -0.22
CA LEU A 399 -31.68 -4.84 0.11
C LEU A 399 -31.39 -3.37 -0.26
N ILE A 400 -30.13 -3.01 -0.57
CA ILE A 400 -29.80 -1.67 -1.07
C ILE A 400 -30.07 -1.67 -2.58
N PRO A 401 -31.02 -0.87 -3.07
CA PRO A 401 -31.29 -0.81 -4.50
C PRO A 401 -30.06 -0.36 -5.28
N GLU A 402 -29.94 -0.84 -6.52
CA GLU A 402 -28.92 -0.34 -7.44
C GLU A 402 -28.98 1.19 -7.54
N PHE A 403 -27.83 1.81 -7.70
CA PHE A 403 -27.74 3.26 -7.86
C PHE A 403 -28.45 3.68 -9.15
N ASP A 404 -29.52 4.45 -9.02
CA ASP A 404 -30.36 4.92 -10.12
C ASP A 404 -30.54 6.45 -10.07
N LEU A 405 -30.32 7.10 -11.21
CA LEU A 405 -30.47 8.54 -11.38
C LEU A 405 -31.91 8.94 -11.77
N ALA A 406 -32.85 8.01 -11.90
CA ALA A 406 -34.23 8.31 -12.29
C ALA A 406 -34.93 9.33 -11.38
N TYR A 407 -34.61 9.31 -10.08
CA TYR A 407 -35.15 10.29 -9.14
C TYR A 407 -34.55 11.68 -9.37
N VAL A 408 -33.23 11.76 -9.53
CA VAL A 408 -32.52 13.01 -9.82
C VAL A 408 -33.04 13.61 -11.13
N LYS A 409 -33.12 12.81 -12.19
CA LYS A 409 -33.65 13.22 -13.51
C LYS A 409 -35.08 13.73 -13.44
N ARG A 410 -35.89 13.23 -12.49
CA ARG A 410 -37.26 13.71 -12.28
C ARG A 410 -37.29 15.06 -11.56
N LEU A 411 -36.31 15.32 -10.70
CA LEU A 411 -36.13 16.59 -10.00
C LEU A 411 -35.29 17.60 -10.79
N THR A 412 -34.78 17.24 -11.96
CA THR A 412 -33.97 18.13 -12.79
C THR A 412 -34.70 18.42 -14.09
N ASP A 413 -34.81 19.69 -14.45
CA ASP A 413 -35.24 20.10 -15.78
C ASP A 413 -34.10 20.81 -16.53
N ASP A 414 -34.42 21.53 -17.60
CA ASP A 414 -33.46 22.28 -18.41
C ASP A 414 -32.87 23.51 -17.69
N THR A 415 -33.36 23.84 -16.50
CA THR A 415 -32.87 24.95 -15.67
C THR A 415 -31.89 24.45 -14.62
N GLY A 416 -32.28 23.44 -13.85
CA GLY A 416 -31.52 22.97 -12.69
C GLY A 416 -32.29 21.92 -11.90
N ILE A 417 -31.75 21.52 -10.75
CA ILE A 417 -32.46 20.65 -9.80
C ILE A 417 -33.36 21.46 -8.86
N PHE A 418 -34.59 21.00 -8.66
CA PHE A 418 -35.54 21.58 -7.70
C PHE A 418 -35.06 21.42 -6.27
N GLN A 419 -35.26 22.44 -5.43
CA GLN A 419 -34.82 22.41 -4.02
C GLN A 419 -35.46 21.27 -3.22
N HIS A 420 -36.76 21.11 -3.43
CA HIS A 420 -37.59 20.23 -2.62
C HIS A 420 -38.51 19.38 -3.48
N ALA A 421 -38.93 18.26 -2.90
CA ALA A 421 -39.89 17.35 -3.49
C ALA A 421 -40.94 16.97 -2.45
N LYS A 422 -42.17 16.75 -2.91
CA LYS A 422 -43.19 16.09 -2.10
C LYS A 422 -43.26 14.63 -2.54
N TYR A 423 -42.69 13.75 -1.73
CA TYR A 423 -42.35 12.38 -2.13
C TYR A 423 -41.41 12.43 -3.34
N GLY A 424 -41.76 11.81 -4.46
CA GLY A 424 -40.99 11.89 -5.70
C GLY A 424 -41.53 12.85 -6.75
N ILE A 425 -42.27 13.89 -6.35
CA ILE A 425 -42.78 14.92 -7.26
C ILE A 425 -42.09 16.25 -6.93
N PRO A 426 -41.48 16.95 -7.92
CA PRO A 426 -40.84 18.23 -7.66
C PRO A 426 -41.80 19.27 -7.08
N ASN A 427 -41.37 19.95 -6.01
CA ASN A 427 -42.13 21.06 -5.43
C ASN A 427 -41.83 22.36 -6.16
N ARG A 428 -42.53 22.58 -7.28
CA ARG A 428 -42.39 23.79 -8.11
C ARG A 428 -42.72 25.11 -7.39
N LYS A 429 -43.24 25.09 -6.16
CA LYS A 429 -43.48 26.32 -5.39
C LYS A 429 -42.21 26.92 -4.80
N GLU A 430 -41.20 26.10 -4.56
CA GLU A 430 -39.93 26.53 -3.96
C GLU A 430 -38.84 26.79 -5.01
N GLY A 431 -39.01 26.29 -6.24
CA GLY A 431 -38.08 26.57 -7.33
C GLY A 431 -36.73 25.86 -7.13
N TYR A 432 -35.64 26.60 -7.37
CA TYR A 432 -34.27 26.10 -7.46
C TYR A 432 -33.37 26.89 -6.52
N CYS A 433 -32.26 26.28 -6.07
CA CYS A 433 -31.22 27.01 -5.36
C CYS A 433 -29.82 26.59 -5.81
N ILE A 434 -28.83 27.46 -5.61
CA ILE A 434 -27.45 27.15 -6.00
C ILE A 434 -26.84 26.05 -5.13
N ASP A 435 -27.30 25.90 -3.88
CA ASP A 435 -26.82 24.88 -2.96
C ASP A 435 -27.13 23.46 -3.42
N ASP A 436 -28.35 23.24 -3.91
CA ASP A 436 -28.78 21.94 -4.42
C ASP A 436 -28.15 21.66 -5.78
N ASN A 437 -28.03 22.66 -6.66
CA ASN A 437 -27.37 22.52 -7.96
C ASN A 437 -25.86 22.25 -7.81
N SER A 438 -25.18 22.89 -6.85
CA SER A 438 -23.76 22.64 -6.53
C SER A 438 -23.55 21.21 -6.03
N ARG A 439 -24.43 20.71 -5.15
CA ARG A 439 -24.37 19.30 -4.69
C ARG A 439 -24.72 18.31 -5.79
N ALA A 440 -25.68 18.65 -6.65
CA ALA A 440 -26.05 17.81 -7.78
C ALA A 440 -24.91 17.70 -8.81
N LEU A 441 -24.13 18.76 -9.02
CA LEU A 441 -22.91 18.74 -9.83
C LEU A 441 -21.88 17.76 -9.27
N ILE A 442 -21.57 17.85 -7.96
CA ILE A 442 -20.64 16.92 -7.30
C ILE A 442 -21.13 15.48 -7.44
N MET A 443 -22.42 15.23 -7.16
CA MET A 443 -23.02 13.90 -7.27
C MET A 443 -22.91 13.33 -8.69
N ALA A 444 -23.21 14.13 -9.72
CA ALA A 444 -23.10 13.70 -11.10
C ALA A 444 -21.65 13.40 -11.51
N LEU A 445 -20.68 14.17 -11.01
CA LEU A 445 -19.26 13.89 -11.22
C LEU A 445 -18.83 12.58 -10.52
N MET A 446 -19.24 12.36 -9.27
CA MET A 446 -18.97 11.12 -8.53
C MET A 446 -19.57 9.90 -9.24
N ALA A 447 -20.83 9.99 -9.67
CA ALA A 447 -21.50 8.95 -10.43
C ALA A 447 -20.74 8.64 -11.72
N TYR A 448 -20.31 9.68 -12.47
CA TYR A 448 -19.52 9.47 -13.68
C TYR A 448 -18.14 8.86 -13.42
N GLN A 449 -17.49 9.19 -12.31
CA GLN A 449 -16.20 8.60 -11.94
C GLN A 449 -16.32 7.11 -11.59
N GLU A 450 -17.38 6.73 -10.88
CA GLU A 450 -17.56 5.36 -10.38
C GLU A 450 -17.82 4.35 -11.50
N ASN A 451 -18.74 4.66 -12.43
CA ASN A 451 -19.21 3.68 -13.43
C ASN A 451 -19.31 4.24 -14.86
N LYS A 452 -18.77 5.44 -15.13
CA LYS A 452 -18.85 6.09 -16.45
C LYS A 452 -20.30 6.24 -16.96
N ASN A 453 -21.28 6.41 -16.06
CA ASN A 453 -22.68 6.48 -16.43
C ASN A 453 -22.97 7.66 -17.38
N PRO A 454 -23.48 7.39 -18.60
CA PRO A 454 -23.76 8.43 -19.59
C PRO A 454 -24.87 9.39 -19.18
N GLU A 455 -25.81 8.96 -18.34
CA GLU A 455 -26.87 9.82 -17.81
C GLU A 455 -26.32 10.87 -16.85
N ALA A 456 -25.34 10.50 -16.01
CA ALA A 456 -24.67 11.44 -15.12
C ALA A 456 -23.93 12.52 -15.93
N LEU A 457 -23.25 12.12 -17.01
CA LEU A 457 -22.57 13.03 -17.92
C LEU A 457 -23.53 14.05 -18.55
N ASN A 458 -24.74 13.63 -18.91
CA ASN A 458 -25.76 14.50 -19.50
C ASN A 458 -26.35 15.53 -18.53
N LEU A 459 -26.22 15.32 -17.21
CA LEU A 459 -26.72 16.25 -16.20
C LEU A 459 -25.73 17.39 -15.90
N LEU A 460 -24.42 17.20 -16.15
CA LEU A 460 -23.39 18.19 -15.81
C LEU A 460 -23.64 19.56 -16.46
N PRO A 461 -23.95 19.68 -17.76
CA PRO A 461 -24.16 20.99 -18.39
C PRO A 461 -25.31 21.78 -17.78
N ILE A 462 -26.34 21.10 -17.26
CA ILE A 462 -27.51 21.73 -16.63
C ILE A 462 -27.06 22.45 -15.35
N TYR A 463 -26.36 21.72 -14.45
CA TYR A 463 -25.93 22.29 -13.18
C TYR A 463 -24.84 23.34 -13.35
N MET A 464 -23.92 23.13 -14.30
CA MET A 464 -22.89 24.12 -14.65
C MET A 464 -23.55 25.40 -15.20
N SER A 465 -24.48 25.28 -16.14
CA SER A 465 -25.19 26.44 -16.69
C SER A 465 -25.99 27.19 -15.64
N TYR A 466 -26.60 26.49 -14.68
CA TYR A 466 -27.30 27.11 -13.56
C TYR A 466 -26.35 27.91 -12.67
N ILE A 467 -25.20 27.33 -12.29
CA ILE A 467 -24.18 28.03 -11.49
C ILE A 467 -23.68 29.28 -12.20
N HIS A 468 -23.45 29.19 -13.52
CA HIS A 468 -23.02 30.34 -14.33
C HIS A 468 -24.05 31.47 -14.34
N ASP A 469 -25.34 31.15 -14.53
CA ASP A 469 -26.42 32.15 -14.59
C ASP A 469 -26.62 32.90 -13.26
N LEU A 470 -26.29 32.26 -12.13
CA LEU A 470 -26.41 32.84 -10.80
C LEU A 470 -25.16 33.63 -10.36
N GLN A 471 -24.06 33.58 -11.12
CA GLN A 471 -22.84 34.33 -10.78
C GLN A 471 -23.04 35.84 -11.00
N LEU A 472 -22.59 36.62 -10.03
CA LEU A 472 -22.60 38.08 -10.04
C LEU A 472 -21.25 38.63 -10.54
N GLU A 473 -21.25 39.89 -11.00
CA GLU A 473 -20.03 40.56 -11.47
C GLU A 473 -18.94 40.69 -10.39
N ASN A 474 -19.33 40.68 -9.10
CA ASN A 474 -18.39 40.71 -7.97
C ASN A 474 -17.77 39.34 -7.64
N GLY A 475 -18.16 38.29 -8.37
CA GLY A 475 -17.70 36.91 -8.16
C GLY A 475 -18.50 36.12 -7.11
N ASN A 476 -19.44 36.76 -6.40
CA ASN A 476 -20.42 36.05 -5.57
C ASN A 476 -21.54 35.45 -6.42
N PHE A 477 -22.46 34.73 -5.78
CA PHE A 477 -23.59 34.09 -6.45
C PHE A 477 -24.90 34.50 -5.79
N ARG A 478 -25.97 34.56 -6.57
CA ARG A 478 -27.34 34.47 -6.04
C ARG A 478 -27.58 33.06 -5.51
N ASN A 479 -28.56 32.88 -4.62
CA ASN A 479 -28.95 31.56 -4.17
C ASN A 479 -30.26 31.10 -4.83
N PHE A 480 -31.30 31.93 -4.89
CA PHE A 480 -32.66 31.47 -5.12
C PHE A 480 -33.27 31.88 -6.46
N THR A 481 -33.82 30.90 -7.17
CA THR A 481 -34.55 31.10 -8.43
C THR A 481 -35.94 30.49 -8.34
N SER A 482 -36.97 31.26 -8.68
CA SER A 482 -38.36 30.78 -8.71
C SER A 482 -38.61 29.80 -9.86
N PHE A 483 -39.73 29.06 -9.83
CA PHE A 483 -40.09 28.18 -10.95
C PHE A 483 -40.35 28.93 -12.27
N SER A 484 -40.73 30.21 -12.21
CA SER A 484 -40.84 31.08 -13.38
C SER A 484 -39.49 31.70 -13.79
N ARG A 485 -38.37 31.17 -13.29
CA ARG A 485 -36.99 31.61 -13.59
C ARG A 485 -36.74 33.07 -13.25
N GLN A 486 -37.30 33.53 -12.13
CA GLN A 486 -37.02 34.86 -11.59
C GLN A 486 -36.13 34.71 -10.36
N PHE A 487 -35.06 35.48 -10.30
CA PHE A 487 -34.22 35.58 -9.11
C PHE A 487 -35.03 36.14 -7.94
N LEU A 488 -34.87 35.52 -6.77
CA LEU A 488 -35.61 35.88 -5.56
C LEU A 488 -34.75 36.64 -4.55
N ASP A 489 -33.44 36.68 -4.77
CA ASP A 489 -32.43 37.35 -3.97
C ASP A 489 -31.45 38.16 -4.85
N GLU A 490 -30.85 39.19 -4.26
CA GLU A 490 -29.83 40.01 -4.94
C GLU A 490 -28.44 39.36 -4.84
N GLU A 491 -28.13 38.74 -3.70
CA GLU A 491 -26.90 38.03 -3.41
C GLU A 491 -27.19 36.91 -2.39
N GLY A 492 -26.54 35.75 -2.57
CA GLY A 492 -26.70 34.57 -1.74
C GLY A 492 -25.92 34.66 -0.42
N SER A 493 -25.97 33.56 0.34
CA SER A 493 -25.27 33.43 1.63
C SER A 493 -23.82 32.96 1.47
N ASP A 494 -23.00 33.14 2.51
CA ASP A 494 -21.65 32.57 2.59
C ASP A 494 -21.65 31.03 2.53
N ASP A 495 -22.68 30.36 3.06
CA ASP A 495 -22.80 28.90 2.97
C ASP A 495 -22.99 28.47 1.51
N SER A 496 -23.84 29.20 0.77
CA SER A 496 -24.06 28.92 -0.64
C SER A 496 -22.86 29.20 -1.51
N PHE A 497 -22.15 30.30 -1.23
CA PHE A 497 -20.87 30.58 -1.86
C PHE A 497 -19.87 29.45 -1.64
N GLY A 498 -19.69 29.01 -0.39
CA GLY A 498 -18.73 27.95 -0.04
C GLY A 498 -19.04 26.62 -0.72
N ARG A 499 -20.32 26.25 -0.83
CA ARG A 499 -20.76 25.02 -1.53
C ARG A 499 -20.50 25.10 -3.04
N THR A 500 -20.74 26.25 -3.65
CA THR A 500 -20.48 26.46 -5.08
C THR A 500 -18.99 26.41 -5.38
N VAL A 501 -18.15 27.09 -4.60
CA VAL A 501 -16.68 27.02 -4.75
C VAL A 501 -16.18 25.58 -4.57
N TRP A 502 -16.71 24.84 -3.59
CA TRP A 502 -16.37 23.43 -3.42
C TRP A 502 -16.74 22.59 -4.65
N ALA A 503 -17.92 22.79 -5.22
CA ALA A 503 -18.37 22.07 -6.41
C ALA A 503 -17.51 22.38 -7.64
N LEU A 504 -17.14 23.64 -7.87
CA LEU A 504 -16.25 24.04 -8.96
C LEU A 504 -14.82 23.50 -8.77
N GLY A 505 -14.29 23.53 -7.55
CA GLY A 505 -12.99 22.92 -7.24
C GLY A 505 -12.98 21.41 -7.46
N TYR A 506 -14.08 20.73 -7.09
CA TYR A 506 -14.26 19.30 -7.37
C TYR A 506 -14.33 19.05 -8.89
N LEU A 507 -15.11 19.85 -9.62
CA LEU A 507 -15.19 19.80 -11.09
C LEU A 507 -13.83 19.92 -11.75
N ILE A 508 -13.02 20.91 -11.39
CA ILE A 508 -11.66 21.10 -11.93
C ILE A 508 -10.81 19.83 -11.74
N HIS A 509 -10.90 19.20 -10.56
CA HIS A 509 -10.11 18.02 -10.25
C HIS A 509 -10.58 16.76 -10.98
N THR A 510 -11.90 16.61 -11.19
CA THR A 510 -12.52 15.36 -11.63
C THR A 510 -13.20 15.44 -13.00
N ALA A 511 -12.98 16.53 -13.75
CA ALA A 511 -13.71 16.80 -14.99
C ALA A 511 -13.65 15.62 -15.98
N PRO A 512 -14.78 15.22 -16.59
CA PRO A 512 -14.82 14.21 -17.65
C PRO A 512 -13.98 14.55 -18.88
N ASN A 513 -13.79 15.84 -19.15
CA ASN A 513 -13.03 16.36 -20.28
C ASN A 513 -12.49 17.75 -19.94
N ARG A 514 -11.55 18.22 -20.77
CA ARG A 514 -10.90 19.51 -20.56
C ARG A 514 -11.87 20.69 -20.64
N SER A 515 -12.87 20.66 -21.52
CA SER A 515 -13.84 21.77 -21.65
C SER A 515 -14.58 22.04 -20.35
N TYR A 516 -14.93 20.99 -19.59
CA TYR A 516 -15.61 21.15 -18.30
C TYR A 516 -14.66 21.60 -17.19
N ALA A 517 -13.37 21.24 -17.26
CA ALA A 517 -12.36 21.77 -16.35
C ALA A 517 -12.14 23.27 -16.56
N GLU A 518 -12.01 23.71 -17.82
CA GLU A 518 -11.83 25.14 -18.16
C GLU A 518 -13.03 25.97 -17.70
N PHE A 519 -14.26 25.48 -17.87
CA PHE A 519 -15.45 26.14 -17.31
C PHE A 519 -15.36 26.35 -15.79
N GLY A 520 -14.76 25.42 -15.04
CA GLY A 520 -14.62 25.57 -13.59
C GLY A 520 -13.59 26.63 -13.18
N TYR A 521 -12.65 26.97 -14.08
CA TYR A 521 -11.64 28.01 -13.86
C TYR A 521 -12.11 29.42 -14.22
N GLU A 522 -13.04 29.53 -15.17
CA GLU A 522 -13.75 30.78 -15.51
C GLU A 522 -14.75 31.14 -14.42
#